data_AF-A0A7L0R8V9-F1
#
_entry.id   AF-A0A7L0R8V9-F1
#
_cell.length_a   1.000
_cell.length_b   1.000
_cell.length_c   1.000
_cell.angle_alpha   90.00
_cell.angle_beta   90.00
_cell.angle_gamma   90.00
#
_symmetry.space_group_name_H-M   'P 1'
#
loop_
_entity.id
_entity.type
_entity.pdbx_description
1 polymer ?
#
loop_
_entity_poly.entity_id
_entity_poly.type
_entity_poly.pdbx_seq_one_letter_code
_entity_poly.pdbx_strand_id
1 'polypeptide(L)'
;LAMGTAAPALLVLLSLRVTICDAEDTCSEVRIVGLRDADRLAILQGCPGIPGVSGPKGEAGLPGTKGEMGDQGFPGKAGPPGAKGAAGEPGFPGLKGTKGEPGFPEIWEPGNCQELLAKGKILSGWYTIYPQDCNATTVFCDMDTDGGGWIVFQKRWDGSVNFLRDWDSYKRGFGNQLTEFWMGNDNIHFLTSLGPCELRIDLRDFENNYYFAKYASFRVLGESEKYRLILGDFLGGNAGDSLSYHRDMPFSTTDHDNDMSSFNCATEYKGAWWYNDCHYSNLNGMYWMGAHGSYADGINWKTGKEYHYSYKQTEMKFRPV
;
A
#
# COMPACT_ATOMS: atom_id res chain seq x y z
N LEU A 1 -32.53 -33.27 -50.03
CA LEU A 1 -31.06 -33.35 -49.86
C LEU A 1 -30.49 -32.07 -50.49
N ALA A 2 -30.41 -30.89 -49.88
CA ALA A 2 -30.05 -30.50 -48.50
C ALA A 2 -28.72 -31.17 -48.09
N MET A 3 -27.62 -30.50 -47.72
CA MET A 3 -27.43 -29.15 -47.19
C MET A 3 -26.00 -28.66 -47.52
N GLY A 4 -25.84 -27.34 -47.74
CA GLY A 4 -24.55 -26.66 -47.70
C GLY A 4 -24.14 -26.39 -46.24
N THR A 5 -22.85 -26.49 -45.95
CA THR A 5 -22.28 -26.31 -44.62
C THR A 5 -21.95 -24.84 -44.36
N ALA A 6 -22.66 -24.25 -43.40
CA ALA A 6 -22.39 -22.93 -42.85
C ALA A 6 -21.40 -23.04 -41.68
N ALA A 7 -20.37 -22.19 -41.65
CA ALA A 7 -19.52 -21.98 -40.49
C ALA A 7 -20.18 -20.95 -39.55
N PRO A 8 -20.21 -21.15 -38.21
CA PRO A 8 -20.70 -20.14 -37.30
C PRO A 8 -19.57 -19.17 -36.91
N ALA A 9 -19.81 -17.88 -37.11
CA ALA A 9 -19.00 -16.81 -36.54
C ALA A 9 -19.30 -16.70 -35.04
N LEU A 10 -18.30 -16.98 -34.19
CA LEU A 10 -18.41 -16.84 -32.74
C LEU A 10 -18.12 -15.37 -32.37
N LEU A 11 -19.16 -14.61 -32.03
CA LEU A 11 -19.03 -13.27 -31.46
C LEU A 11 -18.63 -13.41 -29.98
N VAL A 12 -17.38 -13.12 -29.65
CA VAL A 12 -16.91 -13.05 -28.25
C VAL A 12 -17.26 -11.66 -27.71
N LEU A 13 -18.33 -11.57 -26.92
CA LEU A 13 -18.66 -10.40 -26.11
C LEU A 13 -17.68 -10.35 -24.92
N LEU A 14 -16.68 -9.47 -25.00
CA LEU A 14 -15.87 -9.07 -23.84
C LEU A 14 -16.77 -8.32 -22.85
N SER A 15 -17.18 -9.02 -21.80
CA SER A 15 -17.75 -8.38 -20.62
C SER A 15 -16.60 -7.93 -19.73
N LEU A 16 -16.33 -6.63 -19.71
CA LEU A 16 -15.51 -6.00 -18.67
C LEU A 16 -16.25 -6.16 -17.34
N ARG A 17 -15.82 -7.14 -16.53
CA ARG A 17 -16.23 -7.19 -15.13
C ARG A 17 -15.46 -6.10 -14.38
N VAL A 18 -16.14 -5.02 -14.03
CA VAL A 18 -15.67 -4.12 -12.99
C VAL A 18 -15.89 -4.82 -11.65
N THR A 19 -14.81 -5.24 -11.01
CA THR A 19 -14.83 -5.67 -9.61
C THR A 19 -14.94 -4.44 -8.73
N ILE A 20 -16.14 -4.20 -8.21
CA ILE A 20 -16.37 -3.23 -7.13
C ILE A 20 -16.01 -3.96 -5.84
N CYS A 21 -14.98 -3.49 -5.13
CA CYS A 21 -14.66 -3.96 -3.79
C CYS A 21 -15.52 -3.18 -2.79
N ASP A 22 -16.55 -3.83 -2.24
CA ASP A 22 -17.25 -3.33 -1.05
C ASP A 22 -16.31 -3.47 0.16
N ALA A 23 -15.75 -2.37 0.64
CA ALA A 23 -15.15 -2.31 1.96
C ALA A 23 -16.24 -1.92 2.97
N GLU A 24 -16.54 -2.81 3.92
CA GLU A 24 -17.32 -2.43 5.10
C GLU A 24 -16.52 -1.40 5.92
N ASP A 25 -16.94 -0.14 5.83
CA ASP A 25 -16.45 0.97 6.65
C ASP A 25 -16.75 0.71 8.13
N THR A 26 -15.86 0.01 8.82
CA THR A 26 -15.83 -0.05 10.29
C THR A 26 -14.78 0.93 10.81
N CYS A 27 -15.12 2.22 10.75
CA CYS A 27 -14.26 3.28 11.23
C CYS A 27 -14.35 3.39 12.77
N SER A 28 -13.30 2.96 13.47
CA SER A 28 -13.13 3.23 14.91
C SER A 28 -12.01 4.26 15.08
N GLU A 29 -12.33 5.55 15.17
CA GLU A 29 -11.33 6.57 15.52
C GLU A 29 -11.20 6.65 17.04
N VAL A 30 -10.08 6.17 17.60
CA VAL A 30 -9.74 6.32 19.01
C VAL A 30 -8.80 7.51 19.17
N ARG A 31 -9.20 8.52 19.96
CA ARG A 31 -8.28 9.58 20.40
C ARG A 31 -8.03 9.49 21.90
N ILE A 32 -6.76 9.31 22.26
CA ILE A 32 -6.26 9.39 23.63
C ILE A 32 -5.81 10.83 23.87
N VAL A 33 -6.49 11.55 24.76
CA VAL A 33 -5.98 12.82 25.29
C VAL A 33 -5.39 12.54 26.67
N GLY A 34 -4.09 12.75 26.81
CA GLY A 34 -3.37 12.51 28.05
C GLY A 34 -3.65 13.60 29.10
N LEU A 35 -4.05 13.18 30.29
CA LEU A 35 -3.84 13.92 31.53
C LEU A 35 -3.05 13.02 32.48
N ARG A 36 -2.14 13.64 33.24
CA ARG A 36 -1.14 12.96 34.08
C ARG A 36 -1.79 12.19 35.23
N ASP A 37 -1.07 11.11 35.60
CA ASP A 37 -1.12 10.29 36.81
C ASP A 37 -2.45 9.62 37.21
N ALA A 38 -2.46 8.29 36.98
CA ALA A 38 -3.27 7.26 37.63
C ALA A 38 -4.78 7.52 37.82
N ASP A 39 -5.55 7.35 36.75
CA ASP A 39 -6.79 6.55 36.67
C ASP A 39 -7.44 6.76 35.29
N ARG A 40 -7.69 5.68 34.53
CA ARG A 40 -8.34 5.76 33.20
C ARG A 40 -9.83 5.43 33.32
N LEU A 41 -10.68 6.46 33.27
CA LEU A 41 -12.11 6.31 32.99
C LEU A 41 -12.34 6.37 31.47
N ALA A 42 -13.03 5.37 30.91
CA ALA A 42 -13.46 5.38 29.52
C ALA A 42 -14.89 5.95 29.43
N ILE A 43 -15.07 7.05 28.68
CA ILE A 43 -16.40 7.55 28.32
C ILE A 43 -16.65 7.17 26.86
N LEU A 44 -17.62 6.28 26.63
CA LEU A 44 -18.11 5.93 25.30
C LEU A 44 -19.14 6.98 24.87
N GLN A 45 -18.75 7.89 23.99
CA GLN A 45 -19.71 8.77 23.33
C GLN A 45 -20.28 8.04 22.10
N GLY A 46 -21.58 7.73 22.11
CA GLY A 46 -22.27 7.07 21.01
C GLY A 46 -22.34 7.94 19.75
N CYS A 47 -22.42 7.28 18.59
CA CYS A 47 -22.54 7.93 17.28
C CYS A 47 -23.68 8.97 17.25
N PRO A 48 -23.55 10.07 16.49
CA PRO A 48 -24.68 10.95 16.20
C PRO A 48 -25.83 10.14 15.59
N GLY A 49 -27.06 10.40 16.05
CA GLY A 49 -28.25 9.77 15.48
C GLY A 49 -28.35 10.04 13.98
N ILE A 50 -28.83 9.05 13.25
CA ILE A 50 -29.08 9.14 11.81
C ILE A 50 -29.95 10.39 11.56
N PRO A 51 -29.57 11.30 10.62
CA PRO A 51 -30.41 12.43 10.28
C PRO A 51 -31.82 11.97 9.91
N GLY A 52 -32.83 12.66 10.44
CA GLY A 52 -34.22 12.35 10.13
C GLY A 52 -34.46 12.35 8.62
N VAL A 53 -35.25 11.39 8.14
CA VAL A 53 -35.68 11.32 6.73
C VAL A 53 -36.25 12.67 6.30
N SER A 54 -35.78 13.17 5.15
CA SER A 54 -36.30 14.41 4.57
C SER A 54 -37.80 14.26 4.31
N GLY A 55 -38.58 15.28 4.66
CA GLY A 55 -40.02 15.26 4.48
C GLY A 55 -40.42 15.04 3.02
N PRO A 56 -41.58 14.42 2.76
CA PRO A 56 -42.04 14.18 1.39
C PRO A 56 -42.14 15.49 0.61
N LYS A 57 -41.67 15.47 -0.63
CA LYS A 57 -41.77 16.60 -1.56
C LYS A 57 -43.26 16.93 -1.78
N GLY A 58 -43.62 18.20 -1.66
CA GLY A 58 -45.00 18.65 -1.86
C GLY A 58 -45.56 18.25 -3.24
N GLU A 59 -46.86 17.97 -3.28
CA GLU A 59 -47.56 17.54 -4.49
C GLU A 59 -47.50 18.60 -5.61
N ALA A 60 -47.47 18.13 -6.85
CA ALA A 60 -47.50 19.00 -8.02
C ALA A 60 -48.87 19.71 -8.14
N GLY A 61 -48.86 21.00 -8.47
CA GLY A 61 -50.08 21.77 -8.69
C GLY A 61 -50.93 21.20 -9.83
N LEU A 62 -52.25 21.27 -9.68
CA LEU A 62 -53.20 20.76 -10.67
C LEU A 62 -53.05 21.47 -12.04
N PRO A 63 -53.09 20.74 -13.16
CA PRO A 63 -53.07 21.34 -14.49
C PRO A 63 -54.29 22.26 -14.71
N GLY A 64 -54.06 23.40 -15.37
CA GLY A 64 -55.13 24.33 -15.74
C GLY A 64 -56.13 23.72 -16.72
N THR A 65 -57.40 24.09 -16.59
CA THR A 65 -58.48 23.61 -17.45
C THR A 65 -58.34 24.13 -18.88
N LYS A 66 -58.55 23.25 -19.86
CA LYS A 66 -58.56 23.57 -21.29
C LYS A 66 -59.85 24.34 -21.63
N GLY A 67 -59.72 25.47 -22.34
CA GLY A 67 -60.86 26.29 -22.76
C GLY A 67 -61.80 25.57 -23.72
N GLU A 68 -63.09 25.88 -23.63
CA GLU A 68 -64.15 25.30 -24.44
C GLU A 68 -64.06 25.75 -25.91
N MET A 69 -64.29 24.81 -26.82
CA MET A 69 -64.28 25.01 -28.28
C MET A 69 -65.68 25.48 -28.72
N GLY A 70 -65.75 26.56 -29.50
CA GLY A 70 -67.01 27.15 -29.96
C GLY A 70 -67.80 26.26 -30.94
N ASP A 71 -69.11 26.47 -30.98
CA ASP A 71 -70.07 25.67 -31.73
C ASP A 71 -69.88 25.73 -33.26
N GLN A 72 -70.12 24.58 -33.90
CA GLN A 72 -69.96 24.36 -35.34
C GLN A 72 -71.18 24.85 -36.15
N GLY A 73 -70.94 25.62 -37.21
CA GLY A 73 -71.98 26.13 -38.12
C GLY A 73 -72.57 25.08 -39.08
N PHE A 74 -73.80 25.35 -39.55
CA PHE A 74 -74.65 24.45 -40.35
C PHE A 74 -74.09 24.09 -41.75
N PRO A 75 -74.45 22.92 -42.33
CA PRO A 75 -73.83 22.40 -43.56
C PRO A 75 -74.55 22.84 -44.86
N GLY A 76 -73.79 22.94 -45.96
CA GLY A 76 -74.38 23.12 -47.30
C GLY A 76 -73.51 22.74 -48.53
N LYS A 77 -74.02 21.76 -49.29
CA LYS A 77 -73.88 21.41 -50.73
C LYS A 77 -72.61 20.70 -51.26
N ALA A 78 -72.84 19.89 -52.31
CA ALA A 78 -72.10 18.71 -52.77
C ALA A 78 -70.68 18.93 -53.34
N GLY A 79 -69.92 17.83 -53.39
CA GLY A 79 -68.46 17.80 -53.21
C GLY A 79 -67.55 18.04 -54.42
N PRO A 80 -66.32 18.54 -54.18
CA PRO A 80 -65.28 18.67 -55.20
C PRO A 80 -64.44 17.38 -55.39
N PRO A 81 -63.66 17.29 -56.49
CA PRO A 81 -62.90 16.09 -56.88
C PRO A 81 -61.95 15.56 -55.79
N GLY A 82 -61.73 14.24 -55.80
CA GLY A 82 -60.94 13.53 -54.78
C GLY A 82 -59.55 14.11 -54.58
N ALA A 83 -59.23 14.39 -53.31
CA ALA A 83 -57.94 14.94 -52.90
C ALA A 83 -56.79 13.96 -53.22
N LYS A 84 -55.72 14.48 -53.83
CA LYS A 84 -54.44 13.77 -53.95
C LYS A 84 -53.98 13.35 -52.53
N GLY A 85 -53.58 12.09 -52.39
CA GLY A 85 -53.18 11.54 -51.09
C GLY A 85 -52.14 12.42 -50.37
N ALA A 86 -52.33 12.60 -49.07
CA ALA A 86 -51.45 13.39 -48.22
C ALA A 86 -50.00 12.87 -48.34
N ALA A 87 -49.03 13.79 -48.40
CA ALA A 87 -47.62 13.44 -48.28
C ALA A 87 -47.40 12.74 -46.93
N GLY A 88 -46.65 11.64 -46.93
CA GLY A 88 -46.32 10.91 -45.70
C GLY A 88 -45.67 11.83 -44.68
N GLU A 89 -46.02 11.69 -43.40
CA GLU A 89 -45.46 12.53 -42.35
C GLU A 89 -43.93 12.42 -42.30
N PRO A 90 -43.21 13.53 -42.09
CA PRO A 90 -41.77 13.49 -41.87
C PRO A 90 -41.42 12.52 -40.73
N GLY A 91 -40.39 11.70 -40.92
CA GLY A 91 -39.90 10.81 -39.87
C GLY A 91 -39.54 11.60 -38.60
N PHE A 92 -39.86 11.03 -37.43
CA PHE A 92 -39.56 11.66 -36.15
C PHE A 92 -38.06 12.00 -36.03
N PRO A 93 -37.69 13.16 -35.47
CA PRO A 93 -36.30 13.47 -35.15
C PRO A 93 -35.70 12.37 -34.28
N GLY A 94 -34.47 11.95 -34.59
CA GLY A 94 -33.74 10.98 -33.78
C GLY A 94 -33.64 11.43 -32.33
N LEU A 95 -33.78 10.50 -31.39
CA LEU A 95 -33.65 10.78 -29.96
C LEU A 95 -32.28 11.41 -29.70
N LYS A 96 -32.28 12.57 -29.05
CA LYS A 96 -31.05 13.25 -28.63
C LYS A 96 -30.27 12.30 -27.72
N GLY A 97 -29.00 12.03 -28.06
CA GLY A 97 -28.13 11.16 -27.27
C GLY A 97 -28.09 11.62 -25.81
N THR A 98 -28.11 10.66 -24.89
CA THR A 98 -27.97 10.96 -23.46
C THR A 98 -26.63 11.65 -23.22
N LYS A 99 -26.64 12.67 -22.36
CA LYS A 99 -25.40 13.31 -21.91
C LYS A 99 -24.56 12.21 -21.25
N GLY A 100 -23.30 12.07 -21.68
CA GLY A 100 -22.37 11.13 -21.06
C GLY A 100 -22.32 11.35 -19.55
N GLU A 101 -22.27 10.25 -18.80
CA GLU A 101 -22.14 10.34 -17.34
C GLU A 101 -20.85 11.10 -16.99
N PRO A 102 -20.88 11.99 -15.99
CA PRO A 102 -19.66 12.58 -15.45
C PRO A 102 -18.69 11.47 -15.06
N GLY A 103 -17.42 11.60 -15.42
CA GLY A 103 -16.40 10.65 -14.98
C GLY A 103 -16.41 10.55 -13.45
N PHE A 104 -16.38 9.33 -12.93
CA PHE A 104 -16.20 9.10 -11.50
C PHE A 104 -14.89 9.76 -11.05
N PRO A 105 -14.86 10.52 -9.94
CA PRO A 105 -13.60 10.88 -9.33
C PRO A 105 -12.91 9.58 -8.91
N GLU A 106 -11.73 9.37 -9.46
CA GLU A 106 -10.80 8.30 -9.07
C GLU A 106 -10.51 8.41 -7.57
N ILE A 107 -11.22 7.65 -6.75
CA ILE A 107 -10.80 7.35 -5.38
C ILE A 107 -9.68 6.31 -5.51
N TRP A 108 -8.49 6.74 -5.94
CA TRP A 108 -7.31 5.89 -5.85
C TRP A 108 -6.87 5.91 -4.40
N GLU A 109 -7.03 4.80 -3.70
CA GLU A 109 -6.41 4.62 -2.40
C GLU A 109 -4.88 4.69 -2.53
N PRO A 110 -4.16 5.33 -1.59
CA PRO A 110 -2.72 5.53 -1.73
C PRO A 110 -1.97 4.19 -1.70
N GLY A 111 -1.15 3.94 -2.72
CA GLY A 111 -0.42 2.69 -2.91
C GLY A 111 0.86 2.58 -2.09
N ASN A 112 1.36 3.69 -1.54
CA ASN A 112 2.61 3.74 -0.77
C ASN A 112 2.66 4.97 0.17
N CYS A 113 3.71 5.03 1.01
CA CYS A 113 3.92 6.15 1.94
C CYS A 113 4.19 7.50 1.25
N GLN A 114 4.76 7.51 0.04
CA GLN A 114 5.02 8.73 -0.72
C GLN A 114 3.72 9.38 -1.21
N GLU A 115 2.76 8.58 -1.67
CA GLU A 115 1.42 9.04 -2.04
C GLU A 115 0.62 9.52 -0.82
N LEU A 116 0.74 8.83 0.32
CA LEU A 116 0.17 9.28 1.59
C LEU A 116 0.70 10.67 1.97
N LEU A 117 2.01 10.88 1.84
CA LEU A 117 2.64 12.17 2.11
C LEU A 117 2.15 13.26 1.15
N ALA A 118 2.04 12.96 -0.15
CA ALA A 118 1.49 13.88 -1.15
C ALA A 118 0.02 14.26 -0.88
N LYS A 119 -0.75 13.36 -0.25
CA LYS A 119 -2.12 13.61 0.23
C LYS A 119 -2.18 14.33 1.60
N GLY A 120 -1.05 14.79 2.13
CA GLY A 120 -0.98 15.59 3.35
C GLY A 120 -0.86 14.79 4.66
N LYS A 121 -0.53 13.49 4.60
CA LYS A 121 -0.19 12.70 5.79
C LYS A 121 1.29 12.94 6.14
N ILE A 122 1.53 13.90 7.03
CA ILE A 122 2.88 14.38 7.36
C ILE A 122 3.48 13.78 8.65
N LEU A 123 2.71 13.00 9.41
CA LEU A 123 3.19 12.41 10.67
C LEU A 123 3.68 10.98 10.40
N SER A 124 4.87 10.63 10.89
CA SER A 124 5.34 9.25 10.84
C SER A 124 4.47 8.34 11.71
N GLY A 125 4.18 7.14 11.25
CA GLY A 125 3.28 6.23 11.94
C GLY A 125 2.82 5.05 11.09
N TRP A 126 1.92 4.24 11.65
CA TRP A 126 1.31 3.13 10.93
C TRP A 126 0.17 3.61 10.04
N TYR A 127 0.19 3.19 8.78
CA TYR A 127 -0.82 3.48 7.78
C TYR A 127 -1.20 2.22 7.01
N THR A 128 -2.43 2.16 6.54
CA THR A 128 -2.86 1.18 5.54
C THR A 128 -2.63 1.77 4.15
N ILE A 129 -1.92 1.02 3.30
CA ILE A 129 -1.70 1.31 1.88
C ILE A 129 -2.34 0.23 1.01
N TYR A 130 -2.56 0.53 -0.26
CA TYR A 130 -3.19 -0.38 -1.23
C TYR A 130 -2.29 -0.54 -2.47
N PRO A 131 -1.18 -1.30 -2.37
CA PRO A 131 -0.13 -1.30 -3.41
C PRO A 131 -0.55 -1.95 -4.73
N GLN A 132 -1.53 -2.85 -4.67
CA GLN A 132 -2.18 -3.46 -5.82
C GLN A 132 -3.65 -3.64 -5.46
N ASP A 133 -4.57 -3.32 -6.37
CA ASP A 133 -6.01 -3.22 -6.15
C ASP A 133 -6.56 -4.19 -5.08
N CYS A 134 -7.22 -3.64 -4.06
CA CYS A 134 -7.83 -4.34 -2.94
C CYS A 134 -6.88 -5.12 -1.99
N ASN A 135 -5.56 -5.08 -2.18
CA ASN A 135 -4.59 -5.63 -1.22
C ASN A 135 -4.20 -4.59 -0.16
N ALA A 136 -4.95 -4.53 0.93
CA ALA A 136 -4.65 -3.67 2.07
C ALA A 136 -3.42 -4.18 2.84
N THR A 137 -2.37 -3.36 2.90
CA THR A 137 -1.15 -3.65 3.65
C THR A 137 -0.90 -2.58 4.69
N THR A 138 -0.70 -2.96 5.95
CA THR A 138 -0.34 -2.01 7.01
C THR A 138 1.18 -1.85 7.07
N VAL A 139 1.67 -0.64 6.90
CA VAL A 139 3.11 -0.29 6.91
C VAL A 139 3.41 0.84 7.88
N PHE A 140 4.64 0.89 8.38
CA PHE A 140 5.12 2.07 9.10
C PHE A 140 5.73 3.05 8.11
N CYS A 141 5.15 4.24 8.02
CA CYS A 141 5.65 5.32 7.18
C CYS A 141 6.54 6.26 8.00
N ASP A 142 7.76 6.51 7.51
CA ASP A 142 8.55 7.65 7.93
C ASP A 142 8.33 8.82 6.96
N MET A 143 7.67 9.86 7.48
CA MET A 143 7.24 11.04 6.74
C MET A 143 8.18 12.24 6.90
N ASP A 144 9.28 12.11 7.64
CA ASP A 144 10.18 13.22 7.99
C ASP A 144 11.57 13.08 7.37
N THR A 145 12.18 11.91 7.48
CA THR A 145 13.59 11.72 7.07
C THR A 145 13.75 11.88 5.56
N ASP A 146 14.71 12.72 5.13
CA ASP A 146 15.12 12.85 3.71
C ASP A 146 13.94 13.08 2.74
N GLY A 147 13.02 13.97 3.14
CA GLY A 147 11.82 14.32 2.39
C GLY A 147 10.61 13.41 2.63
N GLY A 148 10.73 12.39 3.48
CA GLY A 148 9.62 11.53 3.90
C GLY A 148 9.12 10.55 2.84
N GLY A 149 8.02 9.84 3.15
CA GLY A 149 7.40 8.88 2.24
C GLY A 149 8.11 7.52 2.21
N TRP A 150 8.89 7.19 3.24
CA TRP A 150 9.61 5.93 3.35
C TRP A 150 8.76 4.85 4.00
N ILE A 151 8.83 3.63 3.48
CA ILE A 151 8.27 2.43 4.11
C ILE A 151 9.36 1.80 4.98
N VAL A 152 9.17 1.78 6.31
CA VAL A 152 10.10 1.16 7.26
C VAL A 152 9.77 -0.32 7.41
N PHE A 153 10.72 -1.19 7.12
CA PHE A 153 10.53 -2.65 7.18
C PHE A 153 11.31 -3.34 8.30
N GLN A 154 12.30 -2.66 8.87
CA GLN A 154 13.01 -3.11 10.06
C GLN A 154 13.16 -1.94 11.02
N LYS A 155 12.92 -2.20 12.31
CA LYS A 155 13.15 -1.24 13.38
C LYS A 155 13.73 -1.91 14.61
N ARG A 156 14.87 -1.40 15.09
CA ARG A 156 15.51 -1.71 16.39
C ARG A 156 15.57 -0.44 17.23
N TRP A 157 15.28 -0.54 18.52
CA TRP A 157 15.08 0.64 19.38
C TRP A 157 15.56 0.47 20.81
N ASP A 158 15.26 -0.68 21.43
CA ASP A 158 15.43 -0.90 22.87
C ASP A 158 15.79 -2.35 23.25
N GLY A 159 15.82 -3.28 22.29
CA GLY A 159 16.07 -4.70 22.54
C GLY A 159 14.88 -5.45 23.16
N SER A 160 13.67 -4.88 23.16
CA SER A 160 12.46 -5.51 23.68
C SER A 160 12.01 -6.74 22.89
N VAL A 161 12.43 -6.88 21.62
CA VAL A 161 12.07 -7.99 20.75
C VAL A 161 13.30 -8.84 20.44
N ASN A 162 13.16 -10.17 20.60
CA ASN A 162 14.17 -11.11 20.17
C ASN A 162 14.16 -11.25 18.63
N PHE A 163 15.28 -10.93 17.98
CA PHE A 163 15.50 -11.07 16.53
C PHE A 163 16.23 -12.37 16.15
N LEU A 164 16.75 -13.15 17.10
CA LEU A 164 17.25 -14.50 16.82
C LEU A 164 16.05 -15.45 16.65
N ARG A 165 15.58 -15.56 15.41
CA ARG A 165 14.35 -16.25 15.01
C ARG A 165 14.59 -17.16 13.81
N ASP A 166 13.67 -18.09 13.61
CA ASP A 166 13.66 -19.05 12.51
C ASP A 166 13.21 -18.45 11.17
N TRP A 167 13.34 -19.24 10.10
CA TRP A 167 12.95 -18.88 8.74
C TRP A 167 11.50 -18.44 8.65
N ASP A 168 10.58 -19.22 9.23
CA ASP A 168 9.14 -18.96 9.17
C ASP A 168 8.75 -17.65 9.86
N SER A 169 9.45 -17.26 10.92
CA SER A 169 9.27 -15.96 11.56
C SER A 169 9.74 -14.83 10.66
N TYR A 170 10.93 -14.93 10.05
CA TYR A 170 11.44 -13.92 9.13
C TYR A 170 10.61 -13.81 7.85
N LYS A 171 10.03 -14.92 7.38
CA LYS A 171 9.09 -14.96 6.27
C LYS A 171 7.82 -14.15 6.55
N ARG A 172 7.13 -14.43 7.65
CA ARG A 172 5.83 -13.82 8.00
C ARG A 172 5.94 -12.45 8.66
N GLY A 173 7.09 -12.13 9.26
CA GLY A 173 7.28 -10.95 10.08
C GLY A 173 6.96 -11.18 11.55
N PHE A 174 7.52 -10.35 12.41
CA PHE A 174 7.38 -10.44 13.86
C PHE A 174 7.67 -9.10 14.54
N GLY A 175 7.31 -9.00 15.82
CA GLY A 175 7.66 -7.87 16.68
C GLY A 175 6.42 -7.11 17.18
N ASN A 176 6.62 -5.84 17.48
CA ASN A 176 5.62 -4.96 18.05
C ASN A 176 5.61 -3.62 17.30
N GLN A 177 4.41 -3.19 16.90
CA GLN A 177 4.20 -1.94 16.17
C GLN A 177 4.68 -0.70 16.93
N LEU A 178 4.75 -0.75 18.27
CA LEU A 178 5.16 0.37 19.12
C LEU A 178 6.67 0.41 19.37
N THR A 179 7.39 -0.69 19.22
CA THR A 179 8.82 -0.78 19.55
C THR A 179 9.65 -1.24 18.35
N GLU A 180 9.86 -2.55 18.23
CA GLU A 180 10.78 -3.18 17.29
C GLU A 180 10.05 -4.21 16.44
N PHE A 181 10.36 -4.28 15.15
CA PHE A 181 9.74 -5.25 14.27
C PHE A 181 10.59 -5.58 13.04
N TRP A 182 10.28 -6.73 12.46
CA TRP A 182 10.63 -7.13 11.10
C TRP A 182 9.34 -7.33 10.31
N MET A 183 9.19 -6.65 9.18
CA MET A 183 7.95 -6.62 8.39
C MET A 183 7.57 -7.98 7.78
N GLY A 184 8.55 -8.86 7.58
CA GLY A 184 8.36 -10.16 6.94
C GLY A 184 8.86 -10.16 5.50
N ASN A 185 9.63 -11.17 5.13
CA ASN A 185 10.27 -11.27 3.83
C ASN A 185 9.24 -11.37 2.68
N ASP A 186 8.09 -11.99 2.91
CA ASP A 186 7.00 -12.03 1.91
C ASP A 186 6.48 -10.63 1.59
N ASN A 187 6.28 -9.80 2.62
CA ASN A 187 5.82 -8.42 2.46
C ASN A 187 6.89 -7.54 1.81
N ILE A 188 8.16 -7.69 2.21
CA ILE A 188 9.28 -6.94 1.63
C ILE A 188 9.44 -7.30 0.15
N HIS A 189 9.38 -8.60 -0.18
CA HIS A 189 9.43 -9.07 -1.56
C HIS A 189 8.28 -8.50 -2.40
N PHE A 190 7.04 -8.58 -1.89
CA PHE A 190 5.86 -8.07 -2.55
C PHE A 190 6.00 -6.58 -2.87
N LEU A 191 6.27 -5.75 -1.86
CA LEU A 191 6.33 -4.30 -2.00
C LEU A 191 7.49 -3.84 -2.91
N THR A 192 8.67 -4.45 -2.77
CA THR A 192 9.84 -4.10 -3.59
C THR A 192 9.81 -4.67 -5.01
N SER A 193 8.82 -5.51 -5.34
CA SER A 193 8.63 -6.05 -6.69
C SER A 193 7.68 -5.20 -7.56
N LEU A 194 6.97 -4.24 -6.97
CA LEU A 194 6.03 -3.37 -7.67
C LEU A 194 6.72 -2.33 -8.57
N GLY A 195 7.96 -1.97 -8.24
CA GLY A 195 8.73 -0.98 -8.98
C GLY A 195 10.12 -0.79 -8.38
N PRO A 196 10.97 0.03 -9.03
CA PRO A 196 12.27 0.38 -8.47
C PRO A 196 12.08 1.15 -7.15
N CYS A 197 12.85 0.79 -6.14
CA CYS A 197 12.85 1.46 -4.83
C CYS A 197 14.28 1.79 -4.43
N GLU A 198 14.53 2.98 -3.91
CA GLU A 198 15.78 3.28 -3.20
C GLU A 198 15.73 2.72 -1.76
N LEU A 199 16.91 2.44 -1.19
CA LEU A 199 17.04 2.00 0.20
C LEU A 199 17.80 3.03 1.01
N ARG A 200 17.34 3.24 2.24
CA ARG A 200 18.00 4.01 3.27
C ARG A 200 18.10 3.18 4.55
N ILE A 201 19.27 3.26 5.18
CA ILE A 201 19.53 2.70 6.50
C ILE A 201 19.89 3.85 7.41
N ASP A 202 19.16 3.99 8.51
CA ASP A 202 19.42 4.97 9.55
C ASP A 202 19.91 4.25 10.81
N LEU A 203 20.95 4.79 11.44
CA LEU A 203 21.61 4.23 12.61
C LEU A 203 21.80 5.32 13.66
N ARG A 204 21.63 4.98 14.94
CA ARG A 204 21.97 5.85 16.07
C ARG A 204 22.73 5.08 17.13
N ASP A 205 23.82 5.67 17.61
CA ASP A 205 24.65 5.09 18.66
C ASP A 205 24.16 5.51 20.07
N PHE A 206 24.79 4.98 21.11
CA PHE A 206 24.42 5.29 22.50
C PHE A 206 24.82 6.71 22.94
N GLU A 207 25.72 7.35 22.19
CA GLU A 207 26.07 8.76 22.33
C GLU A 207 25.10 9.69 21.55
N ASN A 208 24.06 9.12 20.93
CA ASN A 208 23.07 9.78 20.07
C ASN A 208 23.61 10.37 18.76
N ASN A 209 24.82 10.01 18.35
CA ASN A 209 25.30 10.35 17.01
C ASN A 209 24.49 9.60 15.96
N TYR A 210 24.17 10.29 14.87
CA TYR A 210 23.33 9.81 13.81
C TYR A 210 24.16 9.46 12.57
N TYR A 211 23.90 8.29 11.99
CA TYR A 211 24.55 7.81 10.78
C TYR A 211 23.52 7.31 9.80
N PHE A 212 23.85 7.37 8.51
CA PHE A 212 23.01 6.79 7.46
C PHE A 212 23.83 6.23 6.29
N ALA A 213 23.20 5.37 5.50
CA ALA A 213 23.68 4.85 4.22
C ALA A 213 22.51 4.78 3.21
N LYS A 214 22.74 5.21 1.96
CA LYS A 214 21.75 5.15 0.87
C LYS A 214 22.23 4.29 -0.29
N TYR A 215 21.29 3.62 -0.95
CA TYR A 215 21.54 2.77 -2.13
C TYR A 215 20.51 3.07 -3.22
N ALA A 216 20.96 3.06 -4.47
CA ALA A 216 20.18 3.49 -5.64
C ALA A 216 18.97 2.60 -5.94
N SER A 217 19.09 1.31 -5.66
CA SER A 217 17.99 0.37 -5.81
C SER A 217 18.04 -0.72 -4.73
N PHE A 218 16.86 -1.25 -4.39
CA PHE A 218 16.70 -2.32 -3.43
C PHE A 218 15.50 -3.17 -3.81
N ARG A 219 15.74 -4.48 -3.87
CA ARG A 219 14.71 -5.48 -4.09
C ARG A 219 15.07 -6.76 -3.37
N VAL A 220 14.06 -7.41 -2.81
CA VAL A 220 14.17 -8.75 -2.23
C VAL A 220 13.43 -9.71 -3.16
N LEU A 221 14.09 -10.79 -3.58
CA LEU A 221 13.44 -11.81 -4.43
C LEU A 221 12.47 -12.69 -3.62
N GLY A 222 11.74 -13.56 -4.31
CA GLY A 222 10.78 -14.45 -3.67
C GLY A 222 11.46 -15.59 -2.89
N GLU A 223 10.65 -16.35 -2.15
CA GLU A 223 11.14 -17.48 -1.36
C GLU A 223 11.83 -18.57 -2.18
N SER A 224 11.40 -18.79 -3.43
CA SER A 224 12.05 -19.74 -4.35
C SER A 224 13.51 -19.37 -4.64
N GLU A 225 13.83 -18.07 -4.54
CA GLU A 225 15.17 -17.49 -4.64
C GLU A 225 15.74 -17.16 -3.25
N LYS A 226 15.17 -17.74 -2.19
CA LYS A 226 15.62 -17.61 -0.79
C LYS A 226 15.73 -16.16 -0.34
N TYR A 227 14.79 -15.32 -0.78
CA TYR A 227 14.76 -13.88 -0.49
C TYR A 227 16.08 -13.16 -0.81
N ARG A 228 16.76 -13.56 -1.89
CA ARG A 228 18.03 -12.95 -2.33
C ARG A 228 17.95 -11.42 -2.40
N LEU A 229 18.99 -10.76 -1.89
CA LEU A 229 19.14 -9.31 -1.93
C LEU A 229 19.64 -8.84 -3.30
N ILE A 230 18.84 -8.05 -4.00
CA ILE A 230 19.26 -7.29 -5.18
C ILE A 230 19.44 -5.83 -4.76
N LEU A 231 20.69 -5.37 -4.81
CA LEU A 231 21.08 -4.06 -4.30
C LEU A 231 21.82 -3.25 -5.38
N GLY A 232 21.37 -2.03 -5.62
CA GLY A 232 22.00 -1.06 -6.50
C GLY A 232 23.27 -0.45 -5.92
N ASP A 233 23.76 0.59 -6.57
CA ASP A 233 25.00 1.26 -6.17
C ASP A 233 24.83 2.07 -4.88
N PHE A 234 25.88 2.09 -4.07
CA PHE A 234 25.94 2.94 -2.89
C PHE A 234 25.98 4.41 -3.30
N LEU A 235 25.02 5.19 -2.80
CA LEU A 235 24.88 6.62 -3.12
C LEU A 235 25.62 7.53 -2.13
N GLY A 236 26.02 6.99 -0.97
CA GLY A 236 26.69 7.76 0.07
C GLY A 236 25.98 7.68 1.43
N GLY A 237 26.61 8.32 2.41
CA GLY A 237 26.16 8.36 3.79
C GLY A 237 27.32 8.27 4.77
N ASN A 238 27.20 8.94 5.91
CA ASN A 238 28.27 9.01 6.91
C ASN A 238 28.48 7.69 7.69
N ALA A 239 27.62 6.67 7.50
CA ALA A 239 27.87 5.32 8.01
C ALA A 239 28.87 4.53 7.15
N GLY A 240 29.15 4.97 5.92
CA GLY A 240 29.89 4.19 4.92
C GLY A 240 29.09 2.98 4.39
N ASP A 241 29.70 2.23 3.48
CA ASP A 241 29.06 1.07 2.83
C ASP A 241 29.44 -0.25 3.51
N SER A 242 28.46 -0.86 4.19
CA SER A 242 28.59 -2.21 4.74
C SER A 242 27.50 -3.17 4.23
N LEU A 243 26.73 -2.79 3.18
CA LEU A 243 25.70 -3.65 2.60
C LEU A 243 26.05 -4.16 1.20
N SER A 244 26.87 -3.46 0.42
CA SER A 244 27.24 -3.93 -0.92
C SER A 244 27.97 -5.28 -0.91
N TYR A 245 28.65 -5.62 0.18
CA TYR A 245 29.25 -6.96 0.39
C TYR A 245 28.22 -8.10 0.39
N HIS A 246 26.96 -7.78 0.70
CA HIS A 246 25.83 -8.69 0.78
C HIS A 246 25.00 -8.74 -0.51
N ARG A 247 25.42 -8.02 -1.55
CA ARG A 247 24.75 -8.01 -2.85
C ARG A 247 24.68 -9.43 -3.42
N ASP A 248 23.52 -9.76 -3.98
CA ASP A 248 23.19 -11.05 -4.60
C ASP A 248 23.24 -12.26 -3.66
N MET A 249 23.35 -12.05 -2.34
CA MET A 249 23.36 -13.14 -1.36
C MET A 249 21.95 -13.57 -0.97
N PRO A 250 21.72 -14.88 -0.76
CA PRO A 250 20.46 -15.39 -0.21
C PRO A 250 20.31 -14.99 1.25
N PHE A 251 19.08 -14.96 1.76
CA PHE A 251 18.83 -14.79 3.18
C PHE A 251 19.10 -16.10 3.94
N SER A 252 19.64 -16.02 5.15
CA SER A 252 19.89 -17.17 6.03
C SER A 252 19.41 -16.90 7.45
N THR A 253 18.90 -17.96 8.10
CA THR A 253 18.54 -18.02 9.52
C THR A 253 19.27 -19.19 10.18
N THR A 254 19.15 -19.33 11.49
CA THR A 254 19.82 -20.42 12.23
C THR A 254 19.39 -21.82 11.79
N ASP A 255 18.17 -21.95 11.28
CA ASP A 255 17.56 -23.20 10.82
C ASP A 255 17.60 -23.39 9.29
N HIS A 256 17.99 -22.34 8.53
CA HIS A 256 18.11 -22.38 7.07
C HIS A 256 19.41 -21.71 6.63
N ASP A 257 20.43 -22.52 6.42
CA ASP A 257 21.74 -22.10 5.95
C ASP A 257 21.77 -21.98 4.42
N ASN A 258 21.87 -20.74 3.93
CA ASN A 258 22.01 -20.42 2.52
C ASN A 258 23.21 -19.52 2.25
N ASP A 259 24.13 -19.38 3.21
CA ASP A 259 25.28 -18.51 3.07
C ASP A 259 26.41 -19.19 2.27
N MET A 260 27.52 -18.46 2.08
CA MET A 260 28.66 -18.94 1.28
C MET A 260 29.78 -19.52 2.14
N SER A 261 29.58 -19.56 3.46
CA SER A 261 30.59 -20.02 4.40
C SER A 261 30.58 -21.55 4.54
N SER A 262 31.59 -22.07 5.22
CA SER A 262 31.66 -23.50 5.60
C SER A 262 30.87 -23.84 6.86
N PHE A 263 30.37 -22.82 7.56
CA PHE A 263 29.58 -22.94 8.79
C PHE A 263 28.42 -21.95 8.73
N ASN A 264 27.37 -22.21 9.51
CA ASN A 264 26.18 -21.37 9.50
C ASN A 264 26.46 -19.99 10.14
N CYS A 265 26.56 -18.95 9.31
CA CYS A 265 26.83 -17.59 9.74
C CYS A 265 25.76 -17.05 10.70
N ALA A 266 24.49 -17.39 10.45
CA ALA A 266 23.37 -16.95 11.29
C ALA A 266 23.47 -17.48 12.72
N THR A 267 23.97 -18.72 12.88
CA THR A 267 24.21 -19.35 14.18
C THR A 267 25.41 -18.74 14.89
N GLU A 268 26.53 -18.57 14.18
CA GLU A 268 27.77 -18.03 14.76
C GLU A 268 27.60 -16.56 15.19
N TYR A 269 26.98 -15.74 14.34
CA TYR A 269 26.82 -14.29 14.55
C TYR A 269 25.43 -13.89 15.08
N LYS A 270 24.63 -14.88 15.54
CA LYS A 270 23.39 -14.70 16.30
C LYS A 270 22.42 -13.69 15.67
N GLY A 271 22.08 -13.90 14.40
CA GLY A 271 21.14 -13.05 13.69
C GLY A 271 20.54 -13.75 12.48
N ALA A 272 19.87 -13.00 11.61
CA ALA A 272 19.45 -13.47 10.31
C ALA A 272 19.66 -12.37 9.28
N TRP A 273 20.31 -12.72 8.18
CA TRP A 273 20.78 -11.74 7.21
C TRP A 273 21.05 -12.36 5.86
N TRP A 274 21.34 -11.52 4.87
CA TRP A 274 21.91 -11.94 3.59
C TRP A 274 23.39 -12.26 3.72
N TYR A 275 23.74 -13.24 4.55
CA TYR A 275 25.12 -13.58 4.86
C TYR A 275 25.89 -14.04 3.61
N ASN A 276 27.15 -13.60 3.51
CA ASN A 276 28.13 -14.06 2.54
C ASN A 276 29.09 -15.00 3.29
N ASP A 277 30.34 -14.60 3.54
CA ASP A 277 31.28 -15.30 4.43
C ASP A 277 31.98 -14.31 5.40
N CYS A 278 31.36 -13.85 6.48
CA CYS A 278 29.93 -13.92 6.78
C CYS A 278 29.25 -12.55 6.58
N HIS A 279 29.74 -11.47 7.20
CA HIS A 279 29.08 -10.18 7.06
C HIS A 279 29.95 -8.93 7.27
N TYR A 280 29.53 -7.83 6.65
CA TYR A 280 29.96 -6.46 6.98
C TYR A 280 28.86 -5.70 7.75
N SER A 281 27.60 -6.13 7.67
CA SER A 281 26.49 -5.61 8.48
C SER A 281 25.67 -6.74 9.11
N ASN A 282 25.21 -6.57 10.34
CA ASN A 282 24.36 -7.54 11.05
C ASN A 282 23.26 -6.83 11.86
N LEU A 283 22.38 -6.08 11.18
CA LEU A 283 21.41 -5.21 11.88
C LEU A 283 20.30 -5.99 12.62
N ASN A 284 20.19 -7.28 12.35
CA ASN A 284 19.29 -8.21 13.02
C ASN A 284 19.99 -9.04 14.12
N GLY A 285 21.25 -8.71 14.45
CA GLY A 285 22.00 -9.34 15.52
C GLY A 285 21.51 -8.97 16.93
N MET A 286 22.28 -9.40 17.92
CA MET A 286 21.97 -9.24 19.34
C MET A 286 22.07 -7.78 19.80
N TYR A 287 21.16 -7.38 20.68
CA TYR A 287 21.12 -6.03 21.22
C TYR A 287 22.09 -5.90 22.43
N TRP A 288 23.37 -5.62 22.17
CA TRP A 288 24.43 -5.56 23.19
C TRP A 288 24.67 -4.19 23.83
N MET A 289 23.83 -3.21 23.54
CA MET A 289 23.86 -1.89 24.17
C MET A 289 25.21 -1.15 24.06
N GLY A 290 25.76 -1.01 22.85
CA GLY A 290 27.02 -0.31 22.59
C GLY A 290 28.20 -1.27 22.52
N ALA A 291 29.31 -0.93 23.16
CA ALA A 291 30.55 -1.72 23.09
C ALA A 291 30.38 -3.11 23.73
N HIS A 292 30.83 -4.17 23.04
CA HIS A 292 30.70 -5.54 23.51
C HIS A 292 31.93 -6.41 23.22
N GLY A 293 32.18 -7.41 24.08
CA GLY A 293 33.38 -8.25 24.02
C GLY A 293 33.29 -9.42 23.03
N SER A 294 32.09 -9.91 22.73
CA SER A 294 31.86 -10.90 21.67
C SER A 294 32.18 -10.31 20.30
N TYR A 295 32.62 -11.15 19.37
CA TYR A 295 32.99 -10.71 18.03
C TYR A 295 31.78 -10.74 17.10
N ALA A 296 31.44 -9.59 16.52
CA ALA A 296 30.55 -9.43 15.38
C ALA A 296 29.07 -9.91 15.53
N ASP A 297 28.65 -10.39 16.69
CA ASP A 297 27.30 -10.94 16.93
C ASP A 297 26.23 -9.91 17.38
N GLY A 298 26.56 -8.61 17.31
CA GLY A 298 25.69 -7.49 17.67
C GLY A 298 24.99 -6.84 16.47
N ILE A 299 24.27 -5.74 16.72
CA ILE A 299 23.70 -4.86 15.70
C ILE A 299 24.82 -4.03 15.09
N ASN A 300 25.53 -4.63 14.14
CA ASN A 300 26.84 -4.14 13.71
C ASN A 300 26.79 -3.53 12.31
N TRP A 301 27.59 -2.48 12.10
CA TRP A 301 27.84 -1.85 10.80
C TRP A 301 29.33 -1.54 10.69
N LYS A 302 30.06 -2.37 9.94
CA LYS A 302 31.53 -2.41 9.93
C LYS A 302 32.16 -1.04 9.69
N THR A 303 31.80 -0.38 8.59
CA THR A 303 32.38 0.91 8.19
C THR A 303 32.05 2.07 9.14
N GLY A 304 31.10 1.89 10.05
CA GLY A 304 30.71 2.90 11.03
C GLY A 304 31.43 2.73 12.36
N LYS A 305 31.25 1.58 13.02
CA LYS A 305 31.82 1.29 14.36
C LYS A 305 32.41 -0.12 14.49
N GLU A 306 32.77 -0.75 13.38
CA GLU A 306 33.37 -2.09 13.32
C GLU A 306 32.48 -3.18 13.95
N TYR A 307 33.09 -4.23 14.51
CA TYR A 307 32.41 -5.47 14.94
C TYR A 307 32.22 -5.62 16.46
N HIS A 308 32.69 -4.66 17.25
CA HIS A 308 32.62 -4.67 18.72
C HIS A 308 31.69 -3.58 19.27
N TYR A 309 30.78 -3.05 18.44
CA TYR A 309 29.82 -2.04 18.84
C TYR A 309 28.45 -2.32 18.22
N SER A 310 27.45 -2.51 19.08
CA SER A 310 26.05 -2.73 18.72
C SER A 310 25.28 -1.41 18.82
N TYR A 311 24.69 -0.96 17.71
CA TYR A 311 23.94 0.30 17.65
C TYR A 311 22.70 0.28 18.54
N LYS A 312 22.30 1.48 19.02
CA LYS A 312 21.12 1.68 19.87
C LYS A 312 19.84 1.61 19.06
N GLN A 313 19.81 2.27 17.90
CA GLN A 313 18.62 2.33 17.05
C GLN A 313 19.03 2.09 15.61
N THR A 314 18.23 1.29 14.92
CA THR A 314 18.40 1.09 13.47
C THR A 314 17.03 1.08 12.81
N GLU A 315 16.93 1.71 11.65
CA GLU A 315 15.77 1.60 10.78
C GLU A 315 16.24 1.29 9.38
N MET A 316 15.62 0.29 8.75
CA MET A 316 15.80 0.03 7.32
C MET A 316 14.50 0.38 6.62
N LYS A 317 14.60 1.21 5.58
CA LYS A 317 13.44 1.77 4.90
C LYS A 317 13.67 1.95 3.41
N PHE A 318 12.64 1.72 2.61
CA PHE A 318 12.69 1.89 1.16
C PHE A 318 11.60 2.83 0.67
N ARG A 319 11.81 3.45 -0.48
CA ARG A 319 10.86 4.38 -1.12
C ARG A 319 10.89 4.19 -2.63
N PRO A 320 9.75 4.17 -3.33
CA PRO A 320 9.71 4.16 -4.79
C PRO A 320 10.50 5.34 -5.40
N VAL A 321 11.14 5.12 -6.55
CA VAL A 321 11.90 6.15 -7.31
C VAL A 321 11.33 6.40 -8.70
#